data_AF-Q3YAS3-F1
#
_entry.id   AF-Q3YAS3-F1
#
_cell.length_a   1.000
_cell.length_b   1.000
_cell.length_c   1.000
_cell.angle_alpha   90.00
_cell.angle_beta   90.00
_cell.angle_gamma   90.00
#
_symmetry.space_group_name_H-M   'P 1'
#
loop_
_entity.id
_entity.type
_entity.pdbx_description
1 polymer ?
#
loop_
_entity_poly.entity_id
_entity_poly.type
_entity_poly.pdbx_seq_one_letter_code
_entity_poly.pdbx_strand_id
1 'polypeptide(L)'
;LVILTDMSSYAEALREVSAAREEVPGRRGFPGYMYTDLATIYERAGRVGGRNGSITQIPILTMPNDDITHPIPDLTGYITEGQIYVDRQLHNRQIYPPINVLPSLSRLMKSAIGEGMTRKDHADVSNQLYACYAIGK
;
A
#
# COMPACT_ATOMS: atom_id res chain seq x y z
N LEU A 1 9.36 7.04 11.61
CA LEU A 1 8.16 6.34 11.09
C LEU A 1 7.07 7.37 10.87
N VAL A 2 6.44 7.39 9.70
CA VAL A 2 5.35 8.29 9.32
C VAL A 2 4.14 7.42 9.02
N ILE A 3 3.02 7.71 9.68
CA ILE A 3 1.74 7.04 9.45
C ILE A 3 0.81 8.10 8.86
N LEU A 4 0.24 7.82 7.68
CA LEU A 4 -0.65 8.74 6.98
C LEU A 4 -2.03 8.09 6.92
N THR A 5 -3.04 8.72 7.52
CA THR A 5 -4.43 8.23 7.49
C THR A 5 -5.40 9.42 7.46
N ASP A 6 -6.42 9.45 6.59
CA ASP A 6 -6.79 8.51 5.50
C ASP A 6 -6.46 9.11 4.11
N MET A 7 -5.69 8.38 3.30
CA MET A 7 -5.34 8.82 1.94
C MET A 7 -6.56 8.87 0.99
N SER A 8 -7.65 8.15 1.30
CA SER A 8 -8.89 8.26 0.53
C SER A 8 -9.56 9.61 0.75
N SER A 9 -9.60 10.11 1.99
CA SER A 9 -10.09 11.47 2.28
C SER A 9 -9.23 12.54 1.62
N TYR A 10 -7.92 12.34 1.58
CA TYR A 10 -7.00 13.23 0.86
C TYR A 10 -7.31 13.26 -0.65
N ALA A 11 -7.48 12.10 -1.28
CA ALA A 11 -7.77 12.01 -2.71
C ALA A 11 -9.14 12.61 -3.07
N GLU A 12 -10.15 12.43 -2.20
CA GLU A 12 -11.46 13.05 -2.37
C GLU A 12 -11.41 14.58 -2.24
N ALA A 13 -10.65 15.10 -1.28
CA ALA A 13 -10.44 16.54 -1.14
C ALA A 13 -9.69 17.11 -2.36
N LEU A 14 -8.69 16.39 -2.88
CA LEU A 14 -7.98 16.78 -4.10
C LEU A 14 -8.93 16.83 -5.31
N ARG A 15 -9.85 15.87 -5.41
CA ARG A 15 -10.91 15.84 -6.43
C ARG A 15 -11.84 17.04 -6.32
N GLU A 16 -12.27 17.38 -5.11
CA GLU A 16 -13.14 18.53 -4.86
C GLU A 16 -12.47 19.86 -5.27
N VAL A 17 -11.20 20.04 -4.92
CA VAL A 17 -10.42 21.23 -5.32
C VAL A 17 -10.28 21.31 -6.83
N SER A 18 -9.98 20.19 -7.50
CA SER A 18 -9.86 20.13 -8.96
C SER A 18 -11.20 20.49 -9.64
N ALA A 19 -12.31 19.96 -9.13
CA ALA A 19 -13.65 20.26 -9.64
C ALA A 19 -14.03 21.74 -9.42
N ALA A 20 -13.71 22.31 -8.26
CA ALA A 20 -13.97 23.72 -7.95
C ALA A 20 -13.16 24.68 -8.84
N ARG A 21 -12.02 24.22 -9.38
CA ARG A 21 -11.19 24.96 -10.35
C ARG A 21 -11.59 24.73 -11.80
N GLU A 22 -12.65 23.97 -12.05
CA GLU A 22 -13.13 23.59 -13.38
C GLU A 22 -12.04 22.92 -14.24
N GLU A 23 -11.14 22.16 -13.61
CA GLU A 23 -10.12 21.39 -14.32
C GLU A 23 -10.76 20.19 -15.05
N VAL A 24 -10.17 19.78 -16.17
CA VAL A 24 -10.67 18.61 -16.92
C VAL A 24 -10.44 17.35 -16.08
N PRO A 25 -11.51 16.61 -15.71
CA PRO A 25 -11.36 15.42 -14.88
C PRO A 25 -10.71 14.27 -15.64
N GLY A 26 -9.93 13.47 -14.93
CA GLY A 26 -9.39 12.20 -15.40
C GLY A 26 -10.33 11.03 -15.11
N ARG A 27 -9.76 9.89 -14.72
CA ARG A 27 -10.50 8.65 -14.49
C ARG A 27 -11.37 8.74 -13.22
N ARG A 28 -12.65 8.36 -13.33
CA ARG A 28 -13.66 8.42 -12.25
C ARG A 28 -13.77 9.79 -11.56
N GLY A 29 -13.49 10.88 -12.28
CA GLY A 29 -13.64 12.24 -11.76
C GLY A 29 -12.44 12.76 -10.96
N PHE A 30 -11.40 11.95 -10.72
CA PHE A 30 -10.17 12.42 -10.07
C PHE A 30 -9.29 13.24 -11.04
N PRO A 31 -8.46 14.17 -10.53
CA PRO A 31 -7.57 14.97 -11.37
C PRO A 31 -6.59 14.10 -12.16
N GLY A 32 -6.26 14.51 -13.38
CA GLY A 32 -5.29 13.81 -14.23
C GLY A 32 -3.87 13.72 -13.64
N TYR A 33 -3.53 14.64 -12.74
CA TYR A 33 -2.24 14.67 -12.04
C TYR A 33 -2.22 13.92 -10.70
N MET A 34 -3.29 13.19 -10.34
CA MET A 34 -3.37 12.48 -9.05
C MET A 34 -2.19 11.52 -8.84
N TYR A 35 -1.69 10.86 -9.90
CA TYR A 35 -0.50 10.01 -9.79
C TYR A 35 0.73 10.81 -9.32
N THR A 36 1.02 11.92 -10.00
CA THR A 36 2.16 12.77 -9.68
C THR A 36 2.01 13.39 -8.29
N ASP A 37 0.79 13.81 -7.93
CA ASP A 37 0.50 14.38 -6.62
C ASP A 37 0.77 13.38 -5.47
N LEU A 38 0.21 12.17 -5.57
CA LEU A 38 0.49 11.09 -4.61
C LEU A 38 1.99 10.72 -4.60
N ALA A 39 2.65 10.71 -5.75
CA ALA A 39 4.08 10.46 -5.83
C ALA A 39 4.90 11.52 -5.08
N THR A 40 4.48 12.79 -5.08
CA THR A 40 5.16 13.83 -4.30
C THR A 40 5.16 13.56 -2.79
N ILE A 41 4.21 12.77 -2.29
CA ILE A 41 4.13 12.35 -0.88
C ILE A 41 4.91 11.05 -0.69
N TYR A 42 4.59 10.01 -1.47
CA TYR A 42 5.09 8.65 -1.26
C TYR A 42 6.58 8.48 -1.56
N GLU A 43 7.12 9.18 -2.56
CA GLU A 43 8.54 9.13 -2.94
C GLU A 43 9.46 9.82 -1.93
N ARG A 44 8.92 10.45 -0.89
CA ARG A 44 9.70 11.09 0.19
C ARG A 44 10.08 10.12 1.31
N ALA A 45 9.94 8.82 1.09
CA ALA A 45 10.40 7.76 1.98
C ALA A 45 11.81 7.27 1.58
N GLY A 46 12.59 6.79 2.54
CA GLY A 46 13.91 6.19 2.26
C GLY A 46 15.01 6.60 3.23
N ARG A 47 16.25 6.29 2.86
CA ARG A 47 17.47 6.63 3.58
C ARG A 47 18.34 7.51 2.71
N VAL A 48 19.00 8.49 3.32
CA VAL A 48 19.96 9.37 2.63
C VAL A 48 21.37 8.88 2.92
N GLY A 49 22.17 8.67 1.88
CA GLY A 49 23.58 8.28 2.03
C GLY A 49 24.35 9.26 2.91
N GLY A 50 25.18 8.75 3.82
CA GLY A 50 25.95 9.57 4.76
C GLY A 50 25.14 10.16 5.92
N ARG A 51 23.84 9.84 6.05
CA ARG A 51 23.00 10.22 7.20
C ARG A 51 22.49 8.99 7.93
N ASN A 52 22.44 9.07 9.26
CA ASN A 52 21.97 7.96 10.10
C ASN A 52 20.44 7.82 10.17
N GLY A 53 19.70 8.81 9.66
CA GLY A 53 18.23 8.82 9.69
C GLY A 53 17.57 8.03 8.55
N SER A 54 16.30 7.70 8.74
CA SER A 54 15.42 7.13 7.71
C SER A 54 14.00 7.65 7.86
N ILE A 55 13.27 7.68 6.74
CA ILE A 55 11.83 7.93 6.70
C ILE A 55 11.17 6.66 6.17
N THR A 56 10.34 6.03 7.00
CA THR A 56 9.48 4.92 6.60
C THR A 56 8.05 5.43 6.61
N GLN A 57 7.31 5.20 5.52
CA GLN A 57 5.91 5.60 5.41
C GLN A 57 4.99 4.37 5.46
N ILE A 58 3.88 4.49 6.18
CA ILE A 58 2.77 3.55 6.18
C ILE A 58 1.50 4.36 5.87
N PRO A 59 1.18 4.56 4.59
CA PRO A 59 -0.09 5.16 4.19
C PRO A 59 -1.22 4.16 4.37
N ILE A 60 -2.34 4.64 4.91
CA ILE A 60 -3.57 3.89 5.11
C ILE A 60 -4.63 4.53 4.23
N LEU A 61 -5.27 3.70 3.41
CA LEU A 61 -6.35 4.09 2.52
C LEU A 61 -7.54 3.15 2.67
N THR A 62 -8.74 3.69 2.50
CA THR A 62 -9.98 2.90 2.47
C THR A 62 -10.44 2.73 1.02
N MET A 63 -10.60 1.49 0.56
CA MET A 63 -11.08 1.23 -0.80
C MET A 63 -12.60 1.47 -0.90
N PRO A 64 -13.06 2.35 -1.81
CA PRO A 64 -14.49 2.53 -2.03
C PRO A 64 -15.13 1.23 -2.53
N ASN A 65 -16.19 0.77 -1.87
CA ASN A 65 -16.91 -0.47 -2.22
C ASN A 65 -16.03 -1.74 -2.30
N ASP A 66 -14.91 -1.78 -1.56
CA ASP A 66 -13.89 -2.84 -1.66
C ASP A 66 -13.33 -3.05 -3.09
N ASP A 67 -13.42 -2.04 -3.95
CA ASP A 67 -12.93 -2.12 -5.33
C ASP A 67 -11.43 -1.85 -5.40
N ILE A 68 -10.63 -2.91 -5.54
CA ILE A 68 -9.17 -2.81 -5.72
C ILE A 68 -8.78 -2.09 -7.03
N THR A 69 -9.68 -2.05 -8.02
CA THR A 69 -9.45 -1.35 -9.30
C THR A 69 -9.81 0.13 -9.23
N HIS A 70 -10.25 0.60 -8.06
CA HIS A 70 -10.52 2.01 -7.84
C HIS A 70 -9.21 2.83 -8.01
N PRO A 71 -9.26 4.04 -8.61
CA PRO A 71 -8.05 4.83 -8.87
C PRO A 71 -7.15 5.07 -7.64
N ILE A 72 -7.74 5.22 -6.44
CA ILE A 72 -6.99 5.43 -5.19
C ILE A 72 -6.05 4.24 -4.86
N PRO A 73 -6.55 3.00 -4.65
CA PRO A 73 -5.69 1.84 -4.42
C PRO A 73 -4.82 1.50 -5.64
N ASP A 74 -5.35 1.65 -6.87
CA ASP A 74 -4.63 1.36 -8.12
C ASP A 74 -3.36 2.22 -8.22
N LEU A 75 -3.49 3.55 -8.15
CA LEU A 75 -2.34 4.46 -8.22
C LEU A 75 -1.42 4.34 -7.01
N THR A 76 -1.96 4.10 -5.80
CA THR A 76 -1.12 3.88 -4.63
C THR A 76 -0.26 2.61 -4.79
N GLY A 77 -0.82 1.53 -5.31
CA GLY A 77 -0.09 0.28 -5.58
C GLY A 77 0.94 0.41 -6.71
N TYR A 78 0.75 1.35 -7.64
CA TYR A 78 1.76 1.66 -8.66
C TYR A 78 2.98 2.38 -8.10
N ILE A 79 2.81 3.22 -7.08
CA ILE A 79 3.88 4.06 -6.52
C ILE A 79 4.58 3.37 -5.34
N THR A 80 3.81 2.72 -4.47
CA THR A 80 4.35 2.13 -3.23
C THR A 80 4.98 0.75 -3.46
N GLU A 81 5.93 0.40 -2.59
CA GLU A 81 6.72 -0.84 -2.70
C GLU A 81 6.00 -2.11 -2.19
N GLY A 82 4.68 -2.16 -2.40
CA GLY A 82 3.78 -3.21 -1.92
C GLY A 82 2.68 -2.68 -1.02
N GLN A 83 1.84 -3.59 -0.56
CA GLN A 83 0.64 -3.27 0.18
C GLN A 83 0.31 -4.36 1.20
N ILE A 84 -0.33 -3.96 2.30
CA ILE A 84 -0.95 -4.88 3.24
C ILE A 84 -2.46 -4.77 3.04
N TYR A 85 -3.07 -5.85 2.57
CA TYR A 85 -4.48 -5.89 2.23
C TYR A 85 -5.32 -6.39 3.41
N VAL A 86 -6.25 -5.56 3.84
CA VAL A 86 -7.21 -5.88 4.90
C VAL A 86 -8.48 -6.43 4.27
N ASP A 87 -8.89 -7.64 4.66
CA ASP A 87 -9.98 -8.39 4.03
C ASP A 87 -11.22 -8.45 4.91
N ARG A 88 -12.34 -8.00 4.35
CA ARG A 88 -13.66 -8.01 4.99
C ARG A 88 -14.11 -9.43 5.33
N GLN A 89 -13.77 -10.44 4.52
CA GLN A 89 -14.16 -11.83 4.80
C GLN A 89 -13.51 -12.36 6.08
N LEU A 90 -12.22 -12.07 6.29
CA LEU A 90 -11.50 -12.44 7.51
C LEU A 90 -12.05 -11.69 8.73
N HIS A 91 -12.37 -10.40 8.56
CA HIS A 91 -12.96 -9.60 9.61
C HIS A 91 -14.33 -10.13 10.05
N ASN A 92 -15.21 -10.47 9.10
CA ASN A 92 -16.53 -11.06 9.40
C ASN A 92 -16.43 -12.39 10.16
N ARG A 93 -15.34 -13.13 9.97
CA ARG A 93 -15.01 -14.37 10.71
C ARG A 93 -14.39 -14.12 12.09
N GLN A 94 -14.34 -12.87 12.56
CA GLN A 94 -13.74 -12.48 13.85
C GLN A 94 -12.24 -12.79 13.95
N ILE A 95 -11.53 -12.82 12.81
CA ILE A 95 -10.07 -13.01 12.78
C ILE A 95 -9.39 -11.64 12.91
N TYR A 96 -8.39 -11.54 13.79
CA TYR A 96 -7.64 -10.31 14.04
C TYR A 96 -6.12 -10.55 14.03
N PRO A 97 -5.33 -9.72 13.32
CA PRO A 97 -5.76 -8.71 12.34
C PRO A 97 -6.27 -9.37 11.04
N PRO A 98 -7.30 -8.81 10.37
CA PRO A 98 -7.90 -9.43 9.18
C PRO A 98 -7.07 -9.19 7.91
N ILE A 99 -5.81 -9.67 7.90
CA ILE A 99 -4.88 -9.51 6.77
C ILE A 99 -4.99 -10.69 5.82
N ASN A 100 -5.27 -10.42 4.55
CA ASN A 100 -5.22 -11.44 3.52
C ASN A 100 -3.84 -11.42 2.86
N VAL A 101 -3.07 -12.49 3.09
CA VAL A 101 -1.69 -12.61 2.62
C VAL A 101 -1.55 -12.71 1.12
N LEU A 102 -2.60 -13.14 0.38
CA LEU A 102 -2.53 -13.37 -1.07
C LEU A 102 -2.38 -12.06 -1.89
N PRO A 103 -3.24 -11.04 -1.72
CA PRO A 103 -3.07 -9.74 -2.36
C PRO A 103 -2.07 -8.82 -1.62
N SER A 104 -1.55 -9.23 -0.46
CA SER A 104 -0.53 -8.49 0.27
C SER A 104 0.87 -8.82 -0.26
N LEU A 105 1.73 -7.81 -0.37
CA LEU A 105 3.09 -7.98 -0.88
C LEU A 105 4.02 -6.96 -0.25
N SER A 106 5.28 -7.35 -0.03
CA SER A 106 6.38 -6.41 0.22
C SER A 106 7.49 -6.68 -0.78
N ARG A 107 7.79 -5.71 -1.65
CA ARG A 107 8.83 -5.85 -2.68
C ARG A 107 10.24 -5.86 -2.09
N LEU A 108 10.43 -5.19 -0.96
CA LEU A 108 11.71 -5.07 -0.26
C LEU A 108 12.01 -6.24 0.68
N MET A 109 11.10 -7.21 0.84
CA MET A 109 11.26 -8.34 1.75
C MET A 109 12.60 -9.08 1.53
N LYS A 110 12.95 -9.36 0.27
CA LYS A 110 14.18 -10.11 -0.06
C LYS A 110 15.46 -9.44 0.46
N SER A 111 15.45 -8.12 0.60
CA SER A 111 16.60 -7.34 1.08
C SER A 111 16.73 -7.33 2.61
N ALA A 112 15.71 -7.81 3.33
CA ALA A 112 15.62 -7.74 4.79
C ALA A 112 15.57 -9.12 5.48
N ILE A 113 15.70 -10.21 4.72
CA ILE A 113 15.64 -11.59 5.23
C ILE A 113 16.96 -12.34 5.00
N GLY A 114 17.14 -13.47 5.67
CA GLY A 114 18.32 -14.33 5.53
C GLY A 114 19.32 -14.20 6.68
N GLU A 115 20.45 -14.88 6.53
CA GLU A 115 21.52 -14.91 7.53
C GLU A 115 22.16 -13.52 7.72
N GLY A 116 22.44 -13.14 8.97
CA GLY A 116 22.96 -11.81 9.32
C GLY A 116 21.90 -10.70 9.40
N MET A 117 20.66 -10.94 8.92
CA MET A 117 19.52 -10.01 9.06
C MET A 117 18.45 -10.59 10.00
N THR A 118 17.92 -11.77 9.67
CA THR A 118 16.90 -12.46 10.48
C THR A 118 17.33 -13.91 10.74
N ARG A 119 16.99 -14.83 9.83
CA ARG A 119 17.34 -16.26 9.88
C ARG A 119 17.42 -16.83 8.47
N LYS A 120 18.28 -17.84 8.27
CA LYS A 120 18.57 -18.44 6.95
C LYS A 120 17.35 -19.05 6.24
N ASP A 121 16.41 -19.60 7.00
CA ASP A 121 15.21 -20.30 6.54
C ASP A 121 13.98 -19.40 6.37
N HIS A 122 14.10 -18.09 6.63
CA HIS A 122 12.96 -17.16 6.55
C HIS A 122 12.30 -17.19 5.17
N ALA A 123 13.09 -17.10 4.09
CA ALA A 123 12.57 -17.09 2.73
C ALA A 123 11.77 -18.37 2.43
N ASP A 124 12.33 -19.52 2.77
CA ASP A 124 11.72 -20.83 2.51
C ASP A 124 10.43 -21.01 3.29
N VAL A 125 10.45 -20.67 4.59
CA VAL A 125 9.26 -20.75 5.45
C VAL A 125 8.16 -19.84 4.94
N SER A 126 8.48 -18.59 4.58
CA SER A 126 7.46 -17.66 4.07
C SER A 126 6.85 -18.13 2.75
N ASN A 127 7.68 -18.58 1.80
CA ASN A 127 7.21 -19.06 0.50
C ASN A 127 6.38 -20.33 0.65
N GLN A 128 6.81 -21.26 1.51
CA GLN A 128 6.09 -22.50 1.75
C GLN A 128 4.74 -22.24 2.44
N LEU A 129 4.69 -21.38 3.45
CA LEU A 129 3.45 -20.98 4.10
C LEU A 129 2.48 -20.31 3.12
N TYR A 130 2.99 -19.42 2.27
CA TYR A 130 2.19 -18.77 1.23
C TYR A 130 1.62 -19.81 0.25
N ALA A 131 2.44 -20.75 -0.23
CA ALA A 131 2.02 -21.80 -1.13
C ALA A 131 0.95 -22.72 -0.49
N CYS A 132 1.18 -23.17 0.75
CA CYS A 132 0.21 -23.97 1.48
C CYS A 132 -1.12 -23.24 1.68
N TYR A 133 -1.08 -21.93 1.99
CA TYR A 133 -2.27 -21.13 2.14
C TYR A 133 -3.02 -20.93 0.81
N ALA A 134 -2.29 -20.71 -0.29
CA ALA A 134 -2.87 -20.56 -1.62
C ALA A 134 -3.50 -21.86 -2.14
N ILE A 135 -2.91 -23.03 -1.83
CA ILE A 135 -3.46 -24.35 -2.20
C ILE A 135 -4.69 -24.69 -1.35
N GLY A 136 -4.71 -24.28 -0.08
CA GLY A 136 -5.80 -24.60 0.85
C GLY A 136 -7.05 -23.72 0.73
N LYS A 137 -7.01 -22.68 -0.10
CA LYS A 137 -8.13 -21.74 -0.33
C LYS A 137 -8.92 -22.12 -1.57
#